data_AF-A0AAW5MIE1-F1
#
_entry.id   AF-A0AAW5MIE1-F1
#
_cell.length_a   1.000
_cell.length_b   1.000
_cell.length_c   1.000
_cell.angle_alpha   90.00
_cell.angle_beta   90.00
_cell.angle_gamma   90.00
#
_symmetry.space_group_name_H-M   'P 1'
#
loop_
_entity.id
_entity.type
_entity.pdbx_description
1 polymer ?
#
loop_
_entity_poly.entity_id
_entity_poly.type
_entity_poly.pdbx_seq_one_letter_code
_entity_poly.pdbx_strand_id
1 'polypeptide(L)'
;GVGSLVIFNDHINTMPGTPMTGANDEAYGPRFFSLANAYDKGLRSEALALAEREGIAVNQGVFVSYSGPCFETAAEIRMMQIIGGDVVGMSVVPEVVSAAHCSLPVLAICAITNMAEGLGDVQLSHEQTLKCAKLAETDFIRLINAFIQHHFQ
;
A
#
# COMPACT_ATOMS: atom_id res chain seq x y z
N GLY A 1 7.45 -7.29 -9.51
CA GLY A 1 8.01 -6.57 -10.68
C GLY A 1 6.95 -5.63 -11.23
N VAL A 2 7.23 -4.93 -12.33
CA VAL A 2 6.23 -4.05 -12.96
C VAL A 2 5.01 -4.89 -13.40
N GLY A 3 3.80 -4.41 -13.11
CA GLY A 3 2.54 -5.11 -13.36
C GLY A 3 2.13 -6.09 -12.26
N SER A 4 2.98 -6.32 -11.25
CA SER A 4 2.62 -7.16 -10.10
C SER A 4 1.68 -6.43 -9.14
N LEU A 5 0.86 -7.20 -8.43
CA LEU A 5 0.07 -6.72 -7.29
C LEU A 5 0.78 -7.04 -5.97
N VAL A 6 0.72 -6.10 -5.03
CA VAL A 6 1.25 -6.27 -3.67
C VAL A 6 0.14 -5.94 -2.67
N ILE A 7 -0.14 -6.87 -1.77
CA ILE A 7 -1.00 -6.66 -0.61
C ILE A 7 -0.12 -6.17 0.54
N PHE A 8 -0.41 -4.99 1.09
CA PHE A 8 0.40 -4.46 2.19
C PHE A 8 0.13 -5.21 3.48
N ASN A 9 1.20 -5.56 4.20
CA ASN A 9 1.11 -6.22 5.50
C ASN A 9 1.53 -5.32 6.66
N ASP A 10 2.26 -4.23 6.39
CA ASP A 10 2.66 -3.20 7.34
C ASP A 10 3.12 -1.92 6.60
N HIS A 11 3.45 -0.86 7.34
CA HIS A 11 4.08 0.33 6.79
C HIS A 11 5.16 0.97 7.67
N ILE A 12 6.00 1.78 7.02
CA ILE A 12 6.94 2.71 7.66
C ILE A 12 6.57 4.12 7.21
N ASN A 13 6.23 4.99 8.17
CA ASN A 13 5.90 6.37 7.87
C ASN A 13 7.16 7.24 7.81
N THR A 14 7.51 7.80 6.65
CA THR A 14 8.58 8.82 6.55
C THR A 14 8.04 10.23 6.29
N MET A 15 6.72 10.39 6.16
CA MET A 15 6.07 11.70 6.08
C MET A 15 6.20 12.45 7.42
N PRO A 16 6.26 13.79 7.40
CA PRO A 16 6.33 14.58 8.63
C PRO A 16 5.01 14.49 9.42
N GLY A 17 5.07 13.85 10.59
CA GLY A 17 3.93 13.73 11.50
C GLY A 17 2.88 12.70 11.06
N THR A 18 1.68 12.81 11.65
CA THR A 18 0.55 11.91 11.36
C THR A 18 -0.77 12.69 11.35
N PRO A 19 -1.83 12.19 10.69
CA PRO A 19 -3.14 12.86 10.62
C PRO A 19 -3.79 13.17 11.98
N MET A 20 -3.44 12.41 13.03
CA MET A 20 -4.01 12.56 14.38
C MET A 20 -3.22 13.55 15.26
N THR A 21 -2.30 14.31 14.66
CA THR A 21 -1.63 15.43 15.34
C THR A 21 -2.64 16.55 15.59
N GLY A 22 -2.85 16.90 16.86
CA GLY A 22 -3.80 17.95 17.24
C GLY A 22 -4.68 17.52 18.42
N ALA A 23 -5.79 18.23 18.63
CA ALA A 23 -6.83 17.81 19.57
C ALA A 23 -7.51 16.53 19.04
N ASN A 24 -7.81 15.58 19.94
CA ASN A 24 -8.50 14.35 19.56
C ASN A 24 -10.01 14.59 19.49
N ASP A 25 -10.66 14.02 18.49
CA ASP A 25 -12.12 13.90 18.45
C ASP A 25 -12.52 12.51 18.98
N GLU A 26 -13.02 12.48 20.22
CA GLU A 26 -13.43 11.25 20.91
C GLU A 26 -14.68 10.61 20.27
N ALA A 27 -15.40 11.31 19.39
CA ALA A 27 -16.53 10.73 18.66
C ALA A 27 -16.09 9.70 17.61
N TYR A 28 -14.85 9.79 17.12
CA TYR A 28 -14.31 8.88 16.10
C TYR A 28 -13.39 7.82 16.67
N GLY A 29 -12.50 8.20 17.61
CA GLY A 29 -11.47 7.29 18.06
C GLY A 29 -10.75 7.75 19.33
N PRO A 30 -10.01 6.85 19.97
CA PRO A 30 -9.28 7.16 21.20
C PRO A 30 -8.05 8.01 20.91
N ARG A 31 -7.58 8.75 21.93
CA ARG A 31 -6.36 9.56 21.84
C ARG A 31 -5.12 8.77 21.43
N PHE A 32 -5.04 7.53 21.90
CA PHE A 32 -3.97 6.59 21.56
C PHE A 32 -4.61 5.29 21.06
N PHE A 33 -4.15 4.80 19.91
CA PHE A 33 -4.66 3.59 19.26
C PHE A 33 -3.49 2.74 18.76
N SER A 34 -3.74 1.45 18.61
CA SER A 34 -2.74 0.49 18.12
C SER A 34 -2.74 0.42 16.59
N LEU A 35 -1.55 0.27 16.00
CA LEU A 35 -1.36 -0.06 14.59
C LEU A 35 -1.01 -1.54 14.35
N ALA A 36 -1.03 -2.38 15.39
CA ALA A 36 -0.59 -3.78 15.30
C ALA A 36 -1.34 -4.65 14.27
N ASN A 37 -2.56 -4.23 13.89
CA ASN A 37 -3.36 -4.83 12.82
C ASN A 37 -3.92 -3.74 11.89
N ALA A 38 -3.12 -2.70 11.59
CA ALA A 38 -3.52 -1.60 10.71
C ALA A 38 -3.89 -2.10 9.30
N TYR A 39 -3.31 -3.22 8.86
CA TYR A 39 -3.70 -3.97 7.68
C TYR A 39 -4.29 -5.31 8.10
N ASP A 40 -5.62 -5.41 8.03
CA ASP A 40 -6.36 -6.48 8.70
C ASP A 40 -5.93 -7.88 8.25
N LYS A 41 -5.48 -8.70 9.20
CA LYS A 41 -4.98 -10.05 8.92
C LYS A 41 -6.04 -10.95 8.26
N GLY A 42 -7.32 -10.81 8.63
CA GLY A 42 -8.41 -11.58 8.05
C GLY A 42 -8.60 -11.23 6.58
N LEU A 43 -8.80 -9.94 6.29
CA LEU A 43 -8.99 -9.45 4.92
C LEU A 43 -7.79 -9.79 4.02
N ARG A 44 -6.56 -9.67 4.55
CA ARG A 44 -5.35 -10.07 3.80
C ARG A 44 -5.35 -11.56 3.48
N SER A 45 -5.68 -12.41 4.45
CA SER A 45 -5.71 -13.87 4.25
C SER A 45 -6.74 -14.27 3.20
N GLU A 46 -7.92 -13.65 3.22
CA GLU A 46 -8.98 -13.85 2.22
C GLU A 46 -8.55 -13.38 0.83
N ALA A 47 -7.96 -12.19 0.72
CA ALA A 47 -7.48 -11.65 -0.55
C ALA A 47 -6.39 -12.54 -1.16
N LEU A 48 -5.48 -13.09 -0.35
CA LEU A 48 -4.45 -14.03 -0.80
C LEU A 48 -5.06 -15.33 -1.32
N ALA A 49 -6.03 -15.91 -0.60
CA ALA A 49 -6.70 -17.13 -1.01
C ALA A 49 -7.51 -16.94 -2.30
N LEU A 50 -8.16 -15.78 -2.46
CA LEU A 50 -8.87 -15.44 -3.70
C LEU A 50 -7.91 -15.23 -4.87
N ALA A 51 -6.79 -14.55 -4.66
CA ALA A 51 -5.76 -14.41 -5.69
C ALA A 51 -5.22 -15.76 -6.15
N GLU A 52 -4.93 -16.67 -5.23
CA GLU A 52 -4.51 -18.04 -5.54
C GLU A 52 -5.57 -18.78 -6.37
N ARG A 53 -6.84 -18.72 -5.96
CA ARG A 53 -7.96 -19.34 -6.68
C ARG A 53 -8.13 -18.78 -8.10
N GLU A 54 -7.91 -17.48 -8.28
CA GLU A 54 -8.00 -16.79 -9.57
C GLU A 54 -6.73 -16.92 -10.43
N GLY A 55 -5.69 -17.58 -9.91
CA GLY A 55 -4.38 -17.68 -10.59
C GLY A 55 -3.68 -16.33 -10.74
N ILE A 56 -3.93 -15.39 -9.84
CA ILE A 56 -3.35 -14.04 -9.83
C ILE A 56 -2.12 -14.03 -8.92
N ALA A 57 -0.97 -13.69 -9.48
CA ALA A 57 0.26 -13.56 -8.70
C ALA A 57 0.21 -12.30 -7.82
N VAL A 58 0.18 -12.50 -6.51
CA VAL A 58 0.23 -11.43 -5.49
C VAL A 58 1.39 -11.66 -4.55
N ASN A 59 2.07 -10.58 -4.16
CA ASN A 59 3.05 -10.61 -3.08
C ASN A 59 2.50 -9.89 -1.85
N GLN A 60 3.15 -10.08 -0.70
CA GLN A 60 2.96 -9.23 0.47
C GLN A 60 4.21 -8.40 0.72
N GLY A 61 4.05 -7.19 1.26
CA GLY A 61 5.19 -6.35 1.59
C GLY A 61 4.87 -5.14 2.46
N VAL A 62 5.94 -4.54 2.99
CA VAL A 62 5.95 -3.34 3.82
C VAL A 62 5.97 -2.10 2.92
N PHE A 63 4.99 -1.21 3.11
CA PHE A 63 4.91 0.06 2.39
C PHE A 63 5.66 1.18 3.12
N VAL A 64 6.52 1.91 2.42
CA VAL A 64 7.18 3.10 2.95
C VAL A 64 6.55 4.34 2.33
N SER A 65 5.98 5.22 3.17
CA SER A 65 5.46 6.49 2.66
C SER A 65 6.61 7.46 2.39
N TYR A 66 6.51 8.25 1.32
CA TYR A 66 7.38 9.36 1.00
C TYR A 66 6.55 10.63 0.76
N SER A 67 7.01 11.79 1.21
CA SER A 67 6.18 13.01 1.07
C SER A 67 6.05 13.51 -0.36
N GLY A 68 7.05 13.28 -1.21
CA GLY A 68 7.09 13.85 -2.56
C GLY A 68 7.09 15.40 -2.55
N PRO A 69 6.75 16.06 -3.69
CA PRO A 69 6.25 15.47 -4.93
C PRO A 69 7.35 14.96 -5.88
N CYS A 70 8.64 15.18 -5.57
CA CYS A 70 9.73 14.56 -6.31
C CYS A 70 9.74 13.04 -6.06
N PHE A 71 10.24 12.26 -7.01
CA PHE A 71 10.62 10.88 -6.74
C PHE A 71 11.81 10.83 -5.79
N GLU A 72 12.02 9.67 -5.18
CA GLU A 72 13.12 9.42 -4.28
C GLU A 72 14.45 9.40 -5.06
N THR A 73 15.54 9.75 -4.41
CA THR A 73 16.88 9.48 -4.93
C THR A 73 17.23 8.00 -4.79
N ALA A 74 18.13 7.50 -5.63
CA ALA A 74 18.64 6.13 -5.50
C ALA A 74 19.27 5.84 -4.12
N ALA A 75 19.79 6.86 -3.43
CA ALA A 75 20.32 6.72 -2.07
C ALA A 75 19.20 6.54 -1.03
N GLU A 76 18.12 7.31 -1.15
CA GLU A 76 16.92 7.14 -0.32
C GLU A 76 16.29 5.76 -0.54
N ILE A 77 16.20 5.29 -1.79
CA ILE A 77 15.68 3.94 -2.08
C ILE A 77 16.52 2.83 -1.41
N ARG A 78 17.86 2.92 -1.49
CA ARG A 78 18.72 1.96 -0.76
C ARG A 78 18.51 2.04 0.75
N MET A 79 18.33 3.24 1.29
CA MET A 79 17.99 3.42 2.71
C MET A 79 16.64 2.78 3.05
N MET A 80 15.63 2.94 2.20
CA MET A 80 14.30 2.32 2.36
C MET A 80 14.36 0.79 2.33
N GLN A 81 15.22 0.21 1.49
CA GLN A 81 15.50 -1.23 1.51
C GLN A 81 16.16 -1.66 2.83
N ILE A 82 17.14 -0.90 3.33
CA ILE A 82 17.85 -1.20 4.58
C ILE A 82 16.90 -1.18 5.80
N ILE A 83 15.94 -0.24 5.83
CA ILE A 83 14.95 -0.16 6.92
C ILE A 83 13.80 -1.19 6.77
N GLY A 84 13.83 -2.03 5.73
CA GLY A 84 12.88 -3.13 5.53
C GLY A 84 11.65 -2.81 4.68
N GLY A 85 11.71 -1.78 3.83
CA GLY A 85 10.65 -1.46 2.89
C GLY A 85 10.68 -2.30 1.62
N ASP A 86 9.50 -2.74 1.15
CA ASP A 86 9.31 -3.47 -0.10
C ASP A 86 8.72 -2.62 -1.22
N VAL A 87 7.87 -1.65 -0.86
CA VAL A 87 7.18 -0.74 -1.77
C VAL A 87 7.29 0.69 -1.24
N VAL A 88 7.50 1.67 -2.12
CA VAL A 88 7.47 3.09 -1.77
C VAL A 88 6.35 3.80 -2.52
N GLY A 89 5.73 4.80 -1.89
CA GLY A 89 4.75 5.66 -2.54
C GLY A 89 4.39 6.88 -1.70
N MET A 90 3.54 7.75 -2.26
CA MET A 90 3.30 9.09 -1.71
C MET A 90 1.90 9.29 -1.08
N SER A 91 1.28 8.21 -0.62
CA SER A 91 -0.07 8.21 -0.02
C SER A 91 -0.21 7.08 1.02
N VAL A 92 -1.40 6.49 1.16
CA VAL A 92 -1.74 5.27 1.92
C VAL A 92 -1.64 5.44 3.43
N VAL A 93 -0.48 5.82 3.95
CA VAL A 93 -0.25 5.91 5.39
C VAL A 93 -1.21 6.89 6.08
N PRO A 94 -1.48 8.10 5.55
CA PRO A 94 -2.46 9.00 6.16
C PRO A 94 -3.85 8.39 6.28
N GLU A 95 -4.33 7.72 5.23
CA GLU A 95 -5.64 7.09 5.19
C GLU A 95 -5.71 5.89 6.14
N VAL A 96 -4.67 5.04 6.16
CA VAL A 96 -4.59 3.87 7.04
C VAL A 96 -4.54 4.26 8.51
N VAL A 97 -3.76 5.28 8.87
CA VAL A 97 -3.69 5.78 10.26
C VAL A 97 -5.05 6.36 10.68
N SER A 98 -5.76 7.03 9.77
CA SER A 98 -7.11 7.54 10.03
C SER A 98 -8.14 6.44 10.18
N ALA A 99 -8.06 5.40 9.34
CA ALA A 99 -8.92 4.21 9.44
C ALA A 99 -8.67 3.46 10.77
N ALA A 100 -7.40 3.30 11.17
CA ALA A 100 -7.07 2.68 12.44
C ALA A 100 -7.59 3.48 13.64
N HIS A 101 -7.54 4.81 13.60
CA HIS A 101 -8.10 5.68 14.65
C HIS A 101 -9.60 5.43 14.84
N CYS A 102 -10.36 5.34 13.75
CA CYS A 102 -11.80 5.07 13.81
C CYS A 102 -12.18 3.58 13.78
N SER A 103 -11.21 2.69 13.99
CA SER A 103 -11.40 1.22 14.00
C SER A 103 -12.02 0.64 12.72
N LEU A 104 -11.79 1.27 11.57
CA LEU A 104 -12.17 0.77 10.26
C LEU A 104 -11.13 -0.25 9.76
N PRO A 105 -11.49 -1.54 9.53
CA PRO A 105 -10.57 -2.53 9.00
C PRO A 105 -10.08 -2.15 7.59
N VAL A 106 -8.79 -2.37 7.32
CA VAL A 106 -8.17 -2.00 6.04
C VAL A 106 -7.61 -3.23 5.34
N LEU A 107 -7.94 -3.36 4.05
CA LEU A 107 -7.16 -4.10 3.07
C LEU A 107 -6.56 -3.10 2.08
N ALA A 108 -5.24 -3.12 1.90
CA ALA A 108 -4.55 -2.24 0.96
C ALA A 108 -3.80 -3.07 -0.08
N ILE A 109 -4.02 -2.74 -1.36
CA ILE A 109 -3.45 -3.42 -2.51
C ILE A 109 -2.86 -2.37 -3.45
N CYS A 110 -1.64 -2.59 -3.91
CA CYS A 110 -0.94 -1.70 -4.83
C CYS A 110 -0.58 -2.42 -6.12
N ALA A 111 -0.76 -1.71 -7.25
CA ALA A 111 -0.23 -2.09 -8.54
C ALA A 111 1.19 -1.50 -8.70
N ILE A 112 2.18 -2.35 -8.90
CA ILE A 112 3.58 -1.92 -9.06
C ILE A 112 3.77 -1.39 -10.48
N THR A 113 4.00 -0.09 -10.60
CA THR A 113 4.15 0.59 -11.90
C THR A 113 5.59 0.70 -12.37
N ASN A 114 6.56 0.60 -11.47
CA ASN A 114 7.97 0.78 -11.78
C ASN A 114 8.83 0.10 -10.72
N MET A 115 10.10 -0.15 -11.07
CA MET A 115 11.13 -0.32 -10.05
C MET A 115 11.44 1.05 -9.45
N ALA A 116 11.81 1.09 -8.16
CA ALA A 116 12.18 2.33 -7.49
C ALA A 116 13.47 2.93 -8.09
N GLU A 117 13.69 4.23 -7.87
CA GLU A 117 14.81 4.99 -8.46
C GLU A 117 16.17 4.29 -8.25
N GLY A 118 16.96 4.18 -9.32
CA GLY A 118 18.25 3.50 -9.31
C GLY A 118 18.22 1.96 -9.23
N LEU A 119 17.04 1.32 -9.25
CA LEU A 119 16.91 -0.15 -9.33
C LEU A 119 16.65 -0.67 -10.76
N GLY A 120 16.57 0.21 -11.74
CA GLY A 120 16.45 -0.13 -13.16
C GLY A 120 16.83 1.04 -14.06
N ASP A 121 16.81 0.83 -15.38
CA ASP A 121 17.24 1.82 -16.37
C ASP A 121 16.12 2.77 -16.82
N VAL A 122 14.95 2.70 -16.18
CA VAL A 122 13.76 3.46 -16.60
C VAL A 122 13.73 4.82 -15.90
N GLN A 123 13.68 5.90 -16.69
CA GLN A 123 13.48 7.24 -16.16
C GLN A 123 12.06 7.41 -15.60
N LEU A 124 11.96 7.73 -14.31
CA LEU A 124 10.69 7.92 -13.63
C LEU A 124 9.95 9.16 -14.15
N SER A 125 8.67 8.98 -14.46
CA SER A 125 7.78 10.06 -14.87
C SER A 125 6.33 9.69 -14.56
N HIS A 126 5.47 10.70 -14.39
CA HIS A 126 4.05 10.46 -14.18
C HIS A 126 3.39 9.71 -15.34
N GLU A 127 3.80 10.01 -16.58
CA GLU A 127 3.32 9.30 -17.78
C GLU A 127 3.69 7.81 -17.75
N GLN A 128 4.91 7.48 -17.35
CA GLN A 128 5.35 6.08 -17.20
C GLN A 128 4.50 5.35 -16.15
N THR A 129 4.23 5.99 -15.01
CA THR A 129 3.37 5.42 -13.96
C THR A 129 1.99 5.04 -14.52
N LEU A 130 1.34 5.94 -15.25
CA LEU A 130 0.03 5.68 -15.87
C LEU A 130 0.08 4.54 -16.89
N LYS A 131 1.12 4.50 -17.72
CA LYS A 131 1.29 3.45 -18.73
C LYS A 131 1.45 2.07 -18.11
N CYS A 132 2.24 1.97 -17.05
CA CYS A 132 2.53 0.70 -16.38
C CYS A 132 1.41 0.24 -15.44
N ALA A 133 0.62 1.16 -14.88
CA ALA A 133 -0.57 0.80 -14.09
C ALA A 133 -1.55 -0.05 -14.91
N LYS A 134 -1.65 0.21 -16.22
CA LYS A 134 -2.47 -0.55 -17.15
C LYS A 134 -2.08 -2.03 -17.27
N LEU A 135 -0.83 -2.38 -16.95
CA LEU A 135 -0.37 -3.78 -16.97
C LEU A 135 -0.96 -4.60 -15.81
N ALA A 136 -1.26 -3.95 -14.68
CA ALA A 136 -1.87 -4.60 -13.52
C ALA A 136 -3.41 -4.52 -13.53
N GLU A 137 -4.00 -3.69 -14.40
CA GLU A 137 -5.43 -3.35 -14.40
C GLU A 137 -6.34 -4.58 -14.43
N THR A 138 -6.09 -5.51 -15.36
CA THR A 138 -6.94 -6.71 -15.52
C THR A 138 -6.95 -7.57 -14.27
N ASP A 139 -5.79 -7.89 -13.72
CA ASP A 139 -5.68 -8.72 -12.52
C ASP A 139 -6.20 -7.98 -11.28
N PHE A 140 -6.00 -6.66 -11.20
CA PHE A 140 -6.51 -5.88 -10.08
C PHE A 140 -8.04 -5.87 -10.05
N ILE A 141 -8.69 -5.63 -11.21
CA ILE A 141 -10.15 -5.66 -11.33
C ILE A 141 -10.69 -7.05 -10.98
N ARG A 142 -10.04 -8.12 -11.48
CA ARG A 142 -10.45 -9.49 -11.16
C ARG A 142 -10.39 -9.78 -9.68
N LEU A 143 -9.29 -9.40 -9.01
CA LEU A 143 -9.13 -9.61 -7.57
C LEU A 143 -10.16 -8.83 -6.75
N ILE A 144 -10.41 -7.55 -7.07
CA ILE A 144 -11.43 -6.73 -6.40
C ILE A 144 -12.82 -7.34 -6.59
N ASN A 145 -13.17 -7.75 -7.81
CA ASN A 145 -14.48 -8.35 -8.09
C ASN A 145 -14.65 -9.68 -7.34
N ALA A 146 -13.64 -10.53 -7.31
CA ALA A 146 -13.66 -11.77 -6.55
C ALA A 146 -13.83 -11.51 -5.04
N PHE A 147 -13.16 -10.48 -4.52
CA PHE A 147 -13.26 -10.08 -3.11
C PHE A 147 -14.68 -9.58 -2.75
N ILE A 148 -15.25 -8.69 -3.57
CA ILE A 148 -16.62 -8.19 -3.36
C ILE A 148 -17.62 -9.35 -3.44
N GLN A 149 -17.49 -10.22 -4.43
CA GLN A 149 -18.37 -11.39 -4.58
C GLN A 149 -18.28 -12.35 -3.40
N HIS A 150 -17.11 -12.49 -2.76
CA HIS A 150 -16.96 -13.32 -1.58
C HIS A 150 -17.71 -12.79 -0.35
N HIS A 151 -17.84 -11.47 -0.22
CA HIS A 151 -18.44 -10.80 0.96
C HIS A 151 -19.92 -10.45 0.81
N PHE A 152 -20.40 -10.25 -0.42
CA PHE A 152 -21.72 -9.67 -0.68
C PHE A 152 -22.63 -10.54 -1.56
N GLN A 153 -22.36 -11.84 -1.63
CA GLN A 153 -23.26 -12.84 -2.24
C GLN A 153 -24.18 -13.49 -1.20
#